data_AF-A0A7C4EUF1-F1
#
_entry.id   AF-A0A7C4EUF1-F1
#
_cell.length_a   1.000
_cell.length_b   1.000
_cell.length_c   1.000
_cell.angle_alpha   90.00
_cell.angle_beta   90.00
_cell.angle_gamma   90.00
#
_symmetry.space_group_name_H-M   'P 1'
#
loop_
_entity.id
_entity.type
_entity.pdbx_description
1 polymer ?
#
loop_
_entity_poly.entity_id
_entity_poly.type
_entity_poly.pdbx_seq_one_letter_code
_entity_poly.pdbx_strand_id
1 'polypeptide(L)'
;MVMTAAERRKKFLVEKKIQLRHTAVLLISFLVILILAELQVWLLLSKILPAVTLQASQSYILRHGLILMLEFFVFVVVVAALNILYLHRLVGPLPRLRQEIEQMLKTEEIHLLRVRRKDELAELVAAFNRLIEKISAGK
;
A
#
# COMPACT_ATOMS: atom_id res chain seq x y z
N MET A 1 24.19 -13.03 -16.41
CA MET A 1 23.08 -12.52 -17.24
C MET A 1 22.80 -11.08 -16.81
N VAL A 2 23.28 -10.09 -17.58
CA VAL A 2 23.19 -8.66 -17.25
C VAL A 2 21.81 -8.15 -17.70
N MET A 3 20.98 -7.74 -16.75
CA MET A 3 19.64 -7.21 -17.04
C MET A 3 19.72 -5.82 -17.68
N THR A 4 18.88 -5.57 -18.68
CA THR A 4 18.81 -4.29 -19.40
C THR A 4 18.15 -3.18 -18.56
N ALA A 5 18.45 -1.91 -18.85
CA ALA A 5 17.90 -0.75 -18.14
C ALA A 5 16.37 -0.63 -18.23
N ALA A 6 15.74 -1.29 -19.20
CA ALA A 6 14.29 -1.39 -19.34
C ALA A 6 13.69 -2.42 -18.38
N GLU A 7 14.35 -3.55 -18.15
CA GLU A 7 13.90 -4.59 -17.20
C GLU A 7 14.03 -4.14 -15.74
N ARG A 8 15.05 -3.32 -15.42
CA ARG A 8 15.18 -2.69 -14.09
C ARG A 8 14.02 -1.74 -13.76
N ARG A 9 13.46 -1.04 -14.76
CA ARG A 9 12.32 -0.12 -14.58
C ARG A 9 10.97 -0.83 -14.43
N LYS A 10 10.86 -2.09 -14.84
CA LYS A 10 9.63 -2.89 -14.74
C LYS A 10 9.48 -3.63 -13.40
N LYS A 11 10.51 -3.68 -12.56
CA LYS A 11 10.40 -4.25 -11.21
C LYS A 11 9.71 -3.27 -10.25
N PHE A 12 8.39 -3.39 -10.16
CA PHE A 12 7.55 -2.64 -9.21
C PHE A 12 7.85 -2.97 -7.73
N LEU A 13 8.39 -4.17 -7.47
CA LEU A 13 8.72 -4.67 -6.14
C LEU A 13 10.23 -4.52 -5.86
N VAL A 14 10.65 -3.30 -5.49
CA VAL A 14 12.07 -2.98 -5.22
C VAL A 14 12.45 -3.32 -3.78
N GLU A 15 11.53 -3.19 -2.82
CA GLU A 15 11.68 -3.70 -1.45
C GLU A 15 10.42 -4.45 -1.01
N LYS A 16 10.36 -5.73 -1.40
CA LYS A 16 9.24 -6.63 -1.10
C LYS A 16 8.88 -6.65 0.38
N LYS A 17 9.85 -6.48 1.30
CA LYS A 17 9.64 -6.70 2.74
C LYS A 17 8.80 -5.60 3.39
N ILE A 18 9.08 -4.33 3.13
CA ILE A 18 8.32 -3.19 3.67
C ILE A 18 6.97 -3.08 2.96
N GLN A 19 6.96 -3.22 1.63
CA GLN A 19 5.72 -3.21 0.84
C GLN A 19 4.78 -4.36 1.25
N LEU A 20 5.26 -5.61 1.40
CA LEU A 20 4.41 -6.71 1.89
C LEU A 20 3.92 -6.46 3.30
N ARG A 21 4.74 -5.91 4.20
CA ARG A 21 4.33 -5.73 5.59
C ARG A 21 3.15 -4.75 5.71
N HIS A 22 3.24 -3.60 5.06
CA HIS A 22 2.14 -2.63 5.07
C HIS A 22 0.93 -3.10 4.26
N THR A 23 1.15 -3.69 3.09
CA THR A 23 0.06 -4.25 2.27
C THR A 23 -0.66 -5.38 3.01
N ALA A 24 0.07 -6.24 3.74
CA ALA A 24 -0.50 -7.32 4.53
C ALA A 24 -1.28 -6.79 5.74
N VAL A 25 -0.76 -5.80 6.46
CA VAL A 25 -1.52 -5.16 7.56
C VAL A 25 -2.84 -4.60 7.05
N LEU A 26 -2.82 -3.89 5.92
CA LEU A 26 -4.04 -3.36 5.31
C LEU A 26 -5.00 -4.45 4.84
N LEU A 27 -4.51 -5.48 4.14
CA LEU A 27 -5.32 -6.63 3.74
C LEU A 27 -5.94 -7.35 4.94
N ILE A 28 -5.18 -7.53 6.02
CA ILE A 28 -5.66 -8.16 7.26
C ILE A 28 -6.72 -7.27 7.91
N SER A 29 -6.49 -5.96 8.03
CA SER A 29 -7.48 -5.03 8.55
C SER A 29 -8.78 -5.06 7.75
N PHE A 30 -8.68 -5.14 6.42
CA PHE A 30 -9.84 -5.28 5.54
C PHE A 30 -10.54 -6.63 5.70
N LEU A 31 -9.80 -7.75 5.78
CA LEU A 31 -10.37 -9.08 6.05
C LEU A 31 -11.12 -9.11 7.37
N VAL A 32 -10.59 -8.48 8.41
CA VAL A 32 -11.26 -8.36 9.72
C VAL A 32 -12.58 -7.59 9.58
N ILE A 33 -12.59 -6.45 8.88
CA ILE A 33 -13.83 -5.69 8.62
C ILE A 33 -14.83 -6.54 7.83
N LEU A 34 -14.37 -7.30 6.84
CA LEU A 34 -15.21 -8.18 6.02
C LEU A 34 -15.86 -9.29 6.85
N ILE A 35 -15.08 -9.98 7.69
CA ILE A 35 -15.59 -11.01 8.60
C ILE A 35 -16.61 -10.41 9.57
N LEU A 36 -16.35 -9.22 10.10
CA LEU A 36 -17.29 -8.53 10.98
C LEU A 36 -18.58 -8.14 10.25
N ALA A 37 -18.50 -7.67 9.00
CA ALA A 37 -19.66 -7.33 8.19
C ALA A 37 -20.52 -8.57 7.84
N GLU A 38 -19.88 -9.67 7.41
CA GLU A 38 -20.52 -10.96 7.18
C GLU A 38 -21.20 -11.49 8.45
N LEU A 39 -20.51 -11.43 9.59
CA LEU A 39 -21.06 -11.80 10.89
C LEU A 39 -22.28 -10.95 11.25
N GLN A 40 -22.22 -9.64 10.98
CA GLN A 40 -23.33 -8.71 11.21
C GLN A 40 -24.54 -9.03 10.32
N VAL A 41 -24.31 -9.31 9.04
CA VAL A 41 -25.37 -9.73 8.10
C VAL A 41 -25.96 -11.07 8.53
N TRP A 42 -25.13 -12.04 8.89
CA TRP A 42 -25.58 -13.35 9.37
C TRP A 42 -26.40 -13.23 10.66
N LEU A 43 -25.98 -12.39 11.62
CA LEU A 43 -26.76 -12.10 12.83
C LEU A 43 -28.11 -11.46 12.52
N LEU A 44 -28.14 -10.52 11.58
CA LEU A 44 -29.37 -9.85 11.15
C LEU A 44 -30.34 -10.83 10.46
N LEU A 45 -29.83 -11.68 9.57
CA LEU A 45 -30.61 -12.72 8.89
C LEU A 45 -31.10 -13.82 9.84
N SER A 46 -30.27 -14.24 10.80
CA SER A 46 -30.58 -15.37 11.69
C SER A 46 -31.37 -15.01 12.93
N LYS A 47 -31.28 -13.76 13.41
CA LYS A 47 -31.94 -13.33 14.67
C LYS A 47 -33.03 -12.29 14.48
N ILE A 48 -32.93 -11.40 13.50
CA ILE A 48 -33.86 -10.26 13.35
C ILE A 48 -34.95 -10.56 12.30
N LEU A 49 -34.56 -11.12 11.16
CA LEU A 49 -35.49 -11.45 10.07
C LEU A 49 -36.51 -12.57 10.32
N PRO A 50 -36.24 -13.60 11.15
CA PRO A 50 -37.25 -14.61 11.47
C PRO A 50 -38.48 -14.04 12.19
N ALA A 51 -38.36 -12.86 12.78
CA ALA A 51 -39.47 -12.15 13.39
C ALA A 51 -40.40 -11.47 12.37
N VAL A 52 -40.03 -11.37 11.08
CA VAL A 52 -40.74 -10.50 10.12
C VAL A 52 -41.44 -11.21 8.96
N THR A 53 -40.93 -12.32 8.38
CA THR A 53 -41.65 -13.29 7.48
C THR A 53 -40.64 -14.03 6.61
N LEU A 54 -40.56 -15.37 6.70
CA LEU A 54 -39.41 -16.14 6.19
C LEU A 54 -39.65 -17.02 4.96
N GLN A 55 -40.88 -17.18 4.46
CA GLN A 55 -41.15 -18.16 3.39
C GLN A 55 -41.03 -17.61 1.96
N ALA A 56 -41.27 -16.32 1.72
CA ALA A 56 -41.18 -15.74 0.37
C ALA A 56 -39.80 -15.14 0.01
N SER A 57 -38.88 -15.05 0.98
CA SER A 57 -37.71 -14.15 0.92
C SER A 57 -36.35 -14.86 0.85
N GLN A 58 -36.26 -16.17 1.07
CA GLN A 58 -34.97 -16.89 1.15
C GLN A 58 -34.10 -16.78 -0.12
N SER A 59 -34.69 -16.99 -1.30
CA SER A 59 -33.95 -16.90 -2.57
C SER A 59 -33.49 -15.47 -2.87
N TYR A 60 -34.28 -14.47 -2.48
CA TYR A 60 -33.93 -13.05 -2.58
C TYR A 60 -32.78 -12.67 -1.64
N ILE A 61 -32.83 -13.17 -0.40
CA ILE A 61 -31.80 -12.97 0.63
C ILE A 61 -30.47 -13.60 0.18
N LEU A 62 -30.48 -14.84 -0.29
CA LEU A 62 -29.26 -15.52 -0.76
C LEU A 62 -28.65 -14.82 -1.98
N ARG A 63 -29.48 -14.37 -2.92
CA ARG A 63 -29.00 -13.64 -4.10
C ARG A 63 -28.39 -12.28 -3.74
N HIS A 64 -29.01 -11.52 -2.83
CA HIS A 64 -28.45 -10.24 -2.37
C HIS A 64 -27.19 -10.44 -1.52
N GLY A 65 -27.14 -11.50 -0.69
CA GLY A 65 -25.94 -11.86 0.06
C GLY A 65 -24.75 -12.15 -0.86
N LEU A 66 -24.96 -12.93 -1.92
CA LEU A 66 -23.92 -13.21 -2.91
C LEU A 66 -23.45 -11.96 -3.68
N ILE A 67 -24.37 -11.05 -4.03
CA ILE A 67 -24.04 -9.78 -4.68
C ILE A 67 -23.20 -8.90 -3.75
N LEU A 68 -23.62 -8.75 -2.48
CA LEU A 68 -22.87 -7.99 -1.48
C LEU A 68 -21.46 -8.58 -1.29
N MET A 69 -21.34 -9.90 -1.19
CA MET A 69 -20.04 -10.57 -1.05
C MET A 69 -19.12 -10.27 -2.26
N LEU A 70 -19.67 -10.27 -3.47
CA LEU A 70 -18.93 -9.92 -4.68
C LEU A 70 -18.52 -8.44 -4.71
N GLU A 71 -19.42 -7.52 -4.35
CA GLU A 71 -19.13 -6.09 -4.25
C GLU A 71 -18.01 -5.81 -3.26
N PHE A 72 -18.04 -6.46 -2.10
CA PHE A 72 -16.97 -6.38 -1.10
C PHE A 72 -15.65 -6.93 -1.62
N PHE A 73 -15.67 -8.07 -2.31
CA PHE A 73 -14.46 -8.63 -2.90
C PHE A 73 -13.83 -7.67 -3.91
N VAL A 74 -14.63 -7.10 -4.82
CA VAL A 74 -14.16 -6.09 -5.79
C VAL A 74 -13.59 -4.87 -5.07
N PHE A 75 -14.27 -4.40 -4.01
CA PHE A 75 -13.79 -3.27 -3.21
C PHE A 75 -12.41 -3.54 -2.59
N VAL A 76 -12.21 -4.71 -1.98
CA VAL A 76 -10.91 -5.10 -1.40
C VAL A 76 -9.81 -5.12 -2.47
N VAL A 77 -10.08 -5.69 -3.64
CA VAL A 77 -9.12 -5.74 -4.75
C VAL A 77 -8.74 -4.34 -5.22
N VAL A 78 -9.71 -3.44 -5.38
CA VAL A 78 -9.48 -2.06 -5.81
C VAL A 78 -8.66 -1.30 -4.77
N VAL A 79 -9.02 -1.39 -3.49
CA VAL A 79 -8.28 -0.70 -2.42
C VAL A 79 -6.86 -1.23 -2.28
N ALA A 80 -6.66 -2.55 -2.35
CA ALA A 80 -5.32 -3.15 -2.32
C ALA A 80 -4.46 -2.65 -3.50
N ALA A 81 -5.02 -2.60 -4.71
CA ALA A 81 -4.33 -2.08 -5.88
C ALA A 81 -3.95 -0.60 -5.71
N LEU A 82 -4.89 0.25 -5.27
CA LEU A 82 -4.64 1.67 -4.99
C LEU A 82 -3.56 1.86 -3.92
N ASN A 83 -3.58 1.03 -2.87
CA ASN A 83 -2.59 1.12 -1.81
C ASN A 83 -1.18 0.76 -2.30
N ILE A 84 -1.04 -0.32 -3.06
CA ILE A 84 0.25 -0.71 -3.65
C ILE A 84 0.78 0.41 -4.55
N LEU A 85 -0.08 1.02 -5.37
CA LEU A 85 0.28 2.14 -6.24
C LEU A 85 0.76 3.36 -5.43
N TYR A 86 0.04 3.71 -4.38
CA TYR A 86 0.41 4.83 -3.49
C TYR A 86 1.73 4.54 -2.75
N LEU A 87 1.83 3.37 -2.12
CA LEU A 87 2.99 2.99 -1.33
C LEU A 87 4.26 2.86 -2.18
N HIS A 88 4.13 2.54 -3.48
CA HIS A 88 5.29 2.54 -4.37
C HIS A 88 5.96 3.91 -4.49
N ARG A 89 5.20 5.02 -4.48
CA ARG A 89 5.76 6.38 -4.55
C ARG A 89 6.56 6.77 -3.29
N LEU A 90 6.27 6.12 -2.16
CA LEU A 90 6.98 6.32 -0.89
C LEU A 90 8.18 5.35 -0.76
N VAL A 91 7.93 4.05 -0.90
CA VAL A 91 8.95 3.00 -0.68
C VAL A 91 9.90 2.86 -1.87
N GLY A 92 9.52 3.31 -3.06
CA GLY A 92 10.36 3.25 -4.26
C GLY A 92 11.73 3.92 -4.11
N PRO A 93 11.81 5.20 -3.69
CA PRO A 93 13.09 5.91 -3.54
C PRO A 93 13.88 5.54 -2.27
N LEU A 94 13.22 5.06 -1.21
CA LEU A 94 13.82 4.84 0.11
C LEU A 94 15.11 3.97 0.11
N PRO A 95 15.15 2.81 -0.58
CA PRO A 95 16.31 1.91 -0.59
C PRO A 95 17.51 2.55 -1.28
N ARG A 96 17.23 3.27 -2.38
CA ARG A 96 18.25 3.99 -3.15
C ARG A 96 18.84 5.11 -2.32
N LEU A 97 17.99 5.93 -1.68
CA LEU A 97 18.44 7.01 -0.80
C LEU A 97 19.30 6.49 0.35
N ARG A 98 18.90 5.39 0.98
CA ARG A 98 19.69 4.74 2.03
C ARG A 98 21.08 4.33 1.51
N GLN A 99 21.14 3.67 0.35
CA GLN A 99 22.41 3.25 -0.24
C GLN A 99 23.30 4.44 -0.63
N GLU A 100 22.72 5.50 -1.20
CA GLU A 100 23.44 6.74 -1.52
C GLU A 100 24.05 7.36 -0.25
N ILE A 101 23.26 7.47 0.84
CA ILE A 101 23.74 7.99 2.12
C ILE A 101 24.84 7.10 2.73
N GLU A 102 24.66 5.77 2.73
CA GLU A 102 25.68 4.84 3.22
C GLU A 102 26.98 4.92 2.40
N GLN A 103 26.91 5.21 1.09
CA GLN A 103 28.08 5.44 0.25
C GLN A 103 28.78 6.76 0.56
N MET A 104 28.04 7.85 0.75
CA MET A 104 28.59 9.14 1.16
C MET A 104 29.36 9.00 2.48
N LEU A 105 28.81 8.25 3.45
CA LEU A 105 29.47 8.00 4.73
C LEU A 105 30.77 7.20 4.61
N LYS A 106 30.89 6.33 3.59
CA LYS A 106 32.10 5.49 3.39
C LYS A 106 33.18 6.18 2.57
N THR A 107 32.79 6.97 1.59
CA THR A 107 33.70 7.61 0.63
C THR A 107 34.08 9.04 1.03
N GLU A 108 33.38 9.61 2.02
CA GLU A 108 33.43 11.03 2.39
C GLU A 108 33.05 11.99 1.25
N GLU A 109 32.60 11.47 0.10
CA GLU A 109 32.14 12.24 -1.05
C GLU A 109 30.66 12.63 -0.89
N ILE A 110 30.45 13.82 -0.33
CA ILE A 110 29.11 14.38 -0.13
C ILE A 110 28.57 14.95 -1.46
N HIS A 111 27.36 14.53 -1.83
CA HIS A 111 26.65 15.04 -3.01
C HIS A 111 25.15 15.20 -2.74
N LEU A 112 24.45 15.92 -3.61
CA LEU A 112 23.01 16.16 -3.46
C LEU A 112 22.21 14.90 -3.83
N LEU A 113 21.26 14.55 -2.96
CA LEU A 113 20.31 13.46 -3.16
C LEU A 113 19.26 13.84 -4.21
N ARG A 114 18.76 12.86 -4.97
CA ARG A 114 17.73 13.09 -6.00
C ARG A 114 16.55 12.14 -5.80
N VAL A 115 15.34 12.63 -6.03
CA VAL A 115 14.11 11.83 -6.16
C VAL A 115 13.21 12.41 -7.26
N ARG A 116 12.20 11.64 -7.70
CA ARG A 116 11.27 12.15 -8.73
C ARG A 116 10.34 13.18 -8.07
N ARG A 117 9.90 14.19 -8.84
CA ARG A 117 8.96 15.22 -8.34
C ARG A 117 7.65 14.66 -7.80
N LYS A 118 7.24 13.48 -8.28
CA LYS A 118 6.02 12.80 -7.85
C LYS A 118 6.28 11.85 -6.67
N ASP A 119 7.49 11.69 -6.17
CA ASP A 119 7.72 10.82 -5.01
C ASP A 119 7.34 11.57 -3.74
N GLU A 120 6.73 10.88 -2.77
CA GLU A 120 6.28 11.49 -1.51
C GLU A 120 7.46 12.03 -0.65
N LEU A 121 8.68 11.55 -0.91
CA LEU A 121 9.89 11.99 -0.22
C LEU A 121 10.53 13.26 -0.81
N ALA A 122 9.95 13.87 -1.85
CA ALA A 122 10.55 15.00 -2.56
C ALA A 122 10.90 16.17 -1.63
N GLU A 123 9.99 16.55 -0.73
CA GLU A 123 10.22 17.65 0.21
C GLU A 123 11.28 17.31 1.26
N LEU A 124 11.28 16.08 1.78
CA LEU A 124 12.29 15.61 2.73
C LEU A 124 13.68 15.63 2.11
N VAL A 125 13.81 15.17 0.87
CA VAL A 125 15.07 15.17 0.13
C VAL A 125 15.53 16.60 -0.16
N ALA A 126 14.61 17.52 -0.47
CA ALA A 126 14.95 18.93 -0.62
C ALA A 126 15.48 19.54 0.69
N ALA A 127 14.88 19.20 1.84
CA ALA A 127 15.38 19.62 3.15
C ALA A 127 16.77 19.05 3.46
N PHE A 128 17.01 17.77 3.15
CA PHE A 128 18.32 17.12 3.28
C PHE A 128 19.39 17.81 2.41
N ASN A 129 19.05 18.13 1.17
CA ASN A 129 19.98 18.82 0.27
C ASN A 129 20.37 20.21 0.78
N ARG A 130 19.42 20.97 1.35
CA ARG A 130 19.73 22.26 2.01
C ARG A 130 20.66 22.09 3.21
N LEU A 131 20.52 21.00 3.98
CA LEU A 131 21.44 20.69 5.08
C LEU A 131 22.84 20.36 4.55
N ILE A 132 22.92 19.53 3.51
CA ILE A 132 24.17 19.17 2.84
C ILE A 132 24.88 20.43 2.33
N GLU A 133 24.17 21.32 1.64
CA GLU A 133 24.71 22.59 1.14
C GLU A 133 25.28 23.45 2.27
N LYS A 134 24.60 23.54 3.43
CA LYS A 134 25.11 24.27 4.59
C LYS A 134 26.40 23.66 5.16
N ILE A 135 26.49 22.34 5.21
CA ILE A 135 27.67 21.64 5.74
C ILE A 135 28.85 21.77 4.77
N SER A 136 28.57 21.66 3.46
CA SER A 136 29.58 21.79 2.41
C SER A 136 30.07 23.24 2.23
N ALA A 137 29.22 24.24 2.47
CA ALA A 137 29.60 25.66 2.40
C ALA A 137 30.33 26.18 3.65
N GLY A 138 30.29 25.43 4.76
CA GLY A 138 30.98 25.75 6.01
C GLY A 138 32.37 25.09 6.15
N LYS A 139 32.81 24.34 5.13
CA LYS A 139 34.19 23.88 4.96
C LYS A 139 34.91 24.80 3.97
#